data_AF-A0A2V7J325-F1
#
_entry.id   AF-A0A2V7J325-F1
#
_cell.length_a   1.000
_cell.length_b   1.000
_cell.length_c   1.000
_cell.angle_alpha   90.00
_cell.angle_beta   90.00
_cell.angle_gamma   90.00
#
_symmetry.space_group_name_H-M   'P 1'
#
loop_
_entity.id
_entity.type
_entity.pdbx_description
1 polymer ?
#
loop_
_entity_poly.entity_id
_entity_poly.type
_entity_poly.pdbx_seq_one_letter_code
_entity_poly.pdbx_strand_id
1 'polypeptide(L)'
;MTTTLFDRVWDAHVVQELAHGVALLYVDLHLIHEVTSPQAFEGLRRARRTVRRPERTLATVDHNVPTGERSLPIADPIAARQLDALEANAREFGIQLFDLASPEQGIVHVVGPELGATQPGMVIVCGDSHTSTHGAFGAFALGIGTSEVEHVLATQCIVLSKPKNLEARITGRRGPGVTAKDLILALIGRIGTAGASGHVIEYTGDAIRGLSMEERMTVCNMSSSVRVYYEADTDRARLRDRVFAIIGYGSQGHAHAQNLRDSGARVLVGLRPGGASWKQAVVDGLEVRPVADAAQAADVI
;
A
#
# COMPACT_ATOMS: atom_id res chain seq x y z
N MET A 1 0.10 -24.89 -24.52
CA MET A 1 0.53 -23.55 -24.05
C MET A 1 1.56 -23.75 -22.96
N THR A 2 2.65 -23.01 -22.96
CA THR A 2 3.64 -23.04 -21.87
C THR A 2 3.07 -22.35 -20.64
N THR A 3 2.95 -23.06 -19.52
CA THR A 3 2.45 -22.55 -18.23
C THR A 3 3.44 -21.55 -17.61
N THR A 4 2.97 -20.34 -17.26
CA THR A 4 3.81 -19.32 -16.62
C THR A 4 4.16 -19.68 -15.17
N LEU A 5 5.01 -18.90 -14.51
CA LEU A 5 5.22 -19.05 -13.07
C LEU A 5 3.93 -18.70 -12.32
N PHE A 6 3.28 -17.61 -12.73
CA PHE A 6 2.01 -17.17 -12.15
C PHE A 6 0.93 -18.25 -12.26
N ASP A 7 0.78 -18.90 -13.42
CA ASP A 7 -0.21 -19.97 -13.60
C ASP A 7 0.01 -21.11 -12.61
N ARG A 8 1.27 -21.52 -12.40
CA ARG A 8 1.62 -22.59 -11.45
C ARG A 8 1.32 -22.20 -10.01
N VAL A 9 1.64 -20.97 -9.61
CA VAL A 9 1.32 -20.49 -8.25
C VAL A 9 -0.18 -20.39 -8.08
N TRP A 10 -0.89 -19.77 -9.02
CA TRP A 10 -2.35 -19.66 -8.98
C TRP A 10 -3.01 -21.02 -8.83
N ASP A 11 -2.72 -21.95 -9.75
CA ASP A 11 -3.40 -23.25 -9.81
C ASP A 11 -3.13 -24.10 -8.55
N ALA A 12 -1.96 -23.93 -7.91
CA ALA A 12 -1.65 -24.59 -6.64
C ALA A 12 -2.40 -24.03 -5.42
N HIS A 13 -2.92 -22.80 -5.51
CA HIS A 13 -3.56 -22.10 -4.38
C HIS A 13 -5.08 -21.97 -4.53
N VAL A 14 -5.67 -22.39 -5.65
CA VAL A 14 -7.13 -22.43 -5.79
C VAL A 14 -7.71 -23.42 -4.78
N VAL A 15 -8.46 -22.88 -3.81
CA VAL A 15 -9.26 -23.66 -2.86
C VAL A 15 -10.59 -24.04 -3.49
N GLN A 16 -11.20 -23.09 -4.20
CA GLN A 16 -12.48 -23.28 -4.87
C GLN A 16 -12.62 -22.33 -6.06
N GLU A 17 -13.06 -22.85 -7.20
CA GLU A 17 -13.52 -22.02 -8.30
C GLU A 17 -14.95 -21.53 -8.04
N LEU A 18 -15.17 -20.24 -8.26
CA LEU A 18 -16.46 -19.56 -8.17
C LEU A 18 -16.98 -19.25 -9.59
N ALA A 19 -18.22 -18.77 -9.67
CA ALA A 19 -18.80 -18.39 -10.96
C ALA A 19 -18.01 -17.26 -11.64
N HIS A 20 -18.04 -17.24 -12.97
CA HIS A 20 -17.50 -16.15 -13.80
C HIS A 20 -15.99 -15.91 -13.72
N GLY A 21 -15.19 -16.95 -13.48
CA GLY A 21 -13.72 -16.85 -13.53
C GLY A 21 -13.10 -16.22 -12.27
N VAL A 22 -13.87 -16.18 -11.18
CA VAL A 22 -13.42 -15.83 -9.84
C VAL A 22 -13.00 -17.11 -9.12
N ALA A 23 -11.97 -17.05 -8.28
CA ALA A 23 -11.58 -18.16 -7.43
C ALA A 23 -11.35 -17.68 -5.99
N LEU A 24 -11.53 -18.60 -5.05
CA LEU A 24 -11.06 -18.48 -3.69
C LEU A 24 -9.63 -19.04 -3.61
N LEU A 25 -8.66 -18.18 -3.32
CA LEU A 25 -7.25 -18.55 -3.20
C LEU A 25 -6.83 -18.63 -1.75
N TYR A 26 -6.05 -19.65 -1.41
CA TYR A 26 -5.37 -19.73 -0.13
C TYR A 26 -4.23 -18.70 -0.07
N VAL A 27 -4.05 -18.06 1.09
CA VAL A 27 -2.99 -17.09 1.34
C VAL A 27 -1.94 -17.72 2.28
N ASP A 28 -0.67 -17.77 1.87
CA ASP A 28 0.40 -18.35 2.69
C ASP A 28 0.96 -17.38 3.73
N LEU A 29 0.97 -16.09 3.40
CA LEU A 29 1.49 -15.03 4.25
C LEU A 29 0.62 -13.79 4.14
N HIS A 30 0.14 -13.31 5.28
CA HIS A 30 -0.57 -12.05 5.42
C HIS A 30 0.30 -11.07 6.19
N LEU A 31 0.78 -10.03 5.52
CA LEU A 31 1.50 -8.94 6.17
C LEU A 31 0.51 -7.85 6.58
N ILE A 32 0.66 -7.28 7.76
CA ILE A 32 -0.20 -6.20 8.24
C ILE A 32 0.63 -5.08 8.88
N HIS A 33 0.06 -3.87 8.85
CA HIS A 33 0.65 -2.66 9.42
C HIS A 33 -0.44 -1.78 10.06
N GLU A 34 -0.04 -0.74 10.76
CA GLU A 34 -0.89 0.05 11.68
C GLU A 34 -1.92 0.93 10.97
N VAL A 35 -1.80 1.16 9.67
CA VAL A 35 -2.68 2.08 8.95
C VAL A 35 -3.98 1.41 8.51
N THR A 36 -3.89 0.22 7.92
CA THR A 36 -5.01 -0.42 7.23
C THR A 36 -5.64 -1.58 7.99
N SER A 37 -4.93 -2.17 8.95
CA SER A 37 -5.39 -3.34 9.70
C SER A 37 -6.31 -3.07 10.91
N PRO A 38 -6.24 -1.93 11.64
CA PRO A 38 -7.04 -1.79 12.87
C PRO A 38 -8.55 -1.96 12.68
N GLN A 39 -9.09 -1.46 11.57
CA GLN A 39 -10.51 -1.58 11.25
C GLN A 39 -10.94 -3.03 10.98
N ALA A 40 -10.05 -3.85 10.41
CA ALA A 40 -10.34 -5.25 10.13
C ALA A 40 -10.54 -6.06 11.42
N PHE A 41 -9.72 -5.82 12.45
CA PHE A 41 -9.87 -6.48 13.76
C PHE A 41 -11.17 -6.08 14.47
N GLU A 42 -11.61 -4.82 14.36
CA GLU A 42 -12.91 -4.40 14.88
C GLU A 42 -14.06 -5.14 14.18
N GLY A 43 -13.96 -5.35 12.86
CA GLY A 43 -14.90 -6.17 12.10
C GLY A 43 -14.99 -7.60 12.63
N LEU A 44 -13.84 -8.24 12.90
CA LEU A 44 -13.79 -9.57 13.52
C LEU A 44 -14.51 -9.61 14.87
N ARG A 45 -14.24 -8.64 15.76
CA ARG A 45 -14.89 -8.58 17.09
C ARG A 45 -16.40 -8.45 16.98
N ARG A 46 -16.89 -7.54 16.12
CA ARG A 46 -18.33 -7.35 15.88
C ARG A 46 -19.00 -8.62 15.34
N ALA A 47 -18.31 -9.32 14.44
CA ALA A 47 -18.78 -10.58 13.88
C ALA A 47 -18.54 -11.79 14.82
N ARG A 48 -17.92 -11.58 15.99
CA ARG A 48 -17.51 -12.63 16.94
C ARG A 48 -16.63 -13.71 16.29
N ARG A 49 -15.69 -13.28 15.45
CA ARG A 49 -14.71 -14.12 14.74
C ARG A 49 -13.32 -13.98 15.36
N THR A 50 -12.51 -15.02 15.20
CA THR A 50 -11.08 -15.02 15.52
C THR A 50 -10.26 -14.97 14.24
N VAL A 51 -8.96 -14.69 14.37
CA VAL A 51 -8.01 -14.85 13.27
C VAL A 51 -7.81 -16.34 12.99
N ARG A 52 -7.85 -16.74 11.71
CA ARG A 52 -7.85 -18.14 11.27
C ARG A 52 -6.47 -18.81 11.36
N ARG A 53 -5.41 -18.07 11.01
CA ARG A 53 -4.00 -18.49 11.08
C ARG A 53 -3.12 -17.35 11.58
N PRO A 54 -3.10 -17.07 12.90
CA PRO A 54 -2.22 -16.04 13.47
C PRO A 54 -0.75 -16.26 13.11
N GLU A 55 -0.31 -17.52 13.00
CA GLU A 55 1.06 -17.91 12.65
C GLU A 55 1.43 -17.66 11.18
N ARG A 56 0.45 -17.36 10.33
CA ARG A 56 0.64 -16.94 8.92
C ARG A 56 0.42 -15.44 8.75
N THR A 57 0.27 -14.71 9.85
CA THR A 57 0.10 -13.26 9.86
C THR A 57 1.29 -12.62 10.56
N LEU A 58 1.91 -11.63 9.92
CA LEU A 58 3.08 -10.93 10.46
C LEU A 58 2.79 -9.43 10.48
N ALA A 59 2.95 -8.81 11.65
CA ALA A 59 2.74 -7.40 11.84
C ALA A 59 4.07 -6.66 12.01
N THR A 60 4.17 -5.48 11.42
CA THR A 60 5.24 -4.51 11.71
C THR A 60 4.63 -3.11 11.75
N VAL A 61 5.31 -2.19 12.42
CA VAL A 61 5.00 -0.76 12.38
C VAL A 61 6.00 -0.06 11.47
N ASP A 62 5.54 0.74 10.51
CA ASP A 62 6.46 1.40 9.56
C ASP A 62 5.96 2.71 8.94
N HIS A 63 4.64 2.96 8.88
CA HIS A 63 4.07 4.13 8.20
C HIS A 63 4.01 5.37 9.09
N ASN A 64 3.80 5.18 10.39
CA ASN A 64 3.59 6.21 11.40
C ASN A 64 4.77 6.32 12.37
N VAL A 65 5.90 5.70 12.02
CA VAL A 65 7.13 5.74 12.81
C VAL A 65 7.86 7.06 12.55
N PRO A 66 8.11 7.90 13.57
CA PRO A 66 8.82 9.17 13.38
C PRO A 66 10.24 8.93 12.87
N THR A 67 10.69 9.79 11.96
CA THR A 67 12.08 9.82 11.48
C THR A 67 13.05 10.43 12.51
N GLY A 68 12.52 11.13 13.52
CA GLY A 68 13.27 11.74 14.61
C GLY A 68 13.59 10.79 15.76
N GLU A 69 13.73 11.35 16.96
CA GLU A 69 14.11 10.59 18.15
C GLU A 69 12.97 9.65 18.60
N ARG A 70 13.18 8.34 18.46
CA ARG A 70 12.19 7.30 18.77
C ARG A 70 11.88 7.13 20.26
N SER A 71 12.70 7.72 21.14
CA SER A 71 12.47 7.76 22.59
C SER A 71 11.31 8.68 22.98
N LEU A 72 10.94 9.61 22.08
CA LEU A 72 9.89 10.57 22.34
C LEU A 72 8.50 10.00 22.04
N PRO A 73 7.45 10.44 22.76
CA PRO A 73 6.08 10.09 22.43
C PRO A 73 5.72 10.48 20.99
N ILE A 74 4.88 9.67 20.36
CA ILE A 74 4.31 9.97 19.04
C ILE A 74 3.44 11.22 19.14
N ALA A 75 3.90 12.32 18.52
CA ALA A 75 3.26 13.62 18.65
C ALA A 75 1.87 13.67 17.99
N ASP A 76 1.66 12.96 16.88
CA ASP A 76 0.35 12.86 16.22
C ASP A 76 -0.56 11.87 16.97
N PRO A 77 -1.68 12.33 17.57
CA PRO A 77 -2.60 11.45 18.29
C PRO A 77 -3.30 10.41 17.42
N ILE A 78 -3.36 10.59 16.09
CA ILE A 78 -3.91 9.60 15.17
C ILE A 78 -2.89 8.48 14.97
N ALA A 79 -1.65 8.83 14.63
CA ALA A 79 -0.54 7.90 14.52
C ALA A 79 -0.36 7.06 15.79
N ALA A 80 -0.36 7.71 16.96
CA ALA A 80 -0.26 7.04 18.26
C ALA A 80 -1.37 5.99 18.44
N ARG A 81 -2.62 6.36 18.17
CA ARG A 81 -3.77 5.44 18.29
C ARG A 81 -3.70 4.27 17.32
N GLN A 82 -3.15 4.46 16.12
CA GLN A 82 -2.99 3.39 15.15
C GLN A 82 -1.94 2.37 15.61
N LEU A 83 -0.81 2.84 16.17
CA LEU A 83 0.22 1.98 16.75
C LEU A 83 -0.32 1.20 17.95
N ASP A 84 -0.95 1.89 18.91
CA ASP A 84 -1.58 1.28 20.09
C ASP A 84 -2.61 0.22 19.69
N ALA A 85 -3.43 0.52 18.66
CA ALA A 85 -4.43 -0.41 18.16
C ALA A 85 -3.79 -1.66 17.55
N LEU A 86 -2.73 -1.52 16.74
CA LEU A 86 -2.04 -2.67 16.17
C LEU A 86 -1.42 -3.53 17.28
N GLU A 87 -0.78 -2.92 18.29
CA GLU A 87 -0.19 -3.67 19.41
C GLU A 87 -1.25 -4.44 20.21
N ALA A 88 -2.36 -3.78 20.55
CA ALA A 88 -3.46 -4.40 21.26
C ALA A 88 -4.08 -5.54 20.43
N ASN A 89 -4.28 -5.33 19.12
CA ASN A 89 -4.81 -6.35 18.22
C ASN A 89 -3.85 -7.55 18.10
N ALA A 90 -2.56 -7.30 17.89
CA ALA A 90 -1.58 -8.35 17.74
C ALA A 90 -1.52 -9.23 19.00
N ARG A 91 -1.53 -8.59 20.18
CA ARG A 91 -1.58 -9.28 21.48
C ARG A 91 -2.86 -10.09 21.67
N GLU A 92 -4.02 -9.50 21.37
CA GLU A 92 -5.33 -10.16 21.54
C GLU A 92 -5.49 -11.38 20.64
N PHE A 93 -5.04 -11.29 19.38
CA PHE A 93 -5.23 -12.34 18.39
C PHE A 93 -4.01 -13.27 18.23
N GLY A 94 -2.96 -13.09 19.03
CA GLY A 94 -1.76 -13.94 19.02
C GLY A 94 -0.94 -13.82 17.74
N ILE A 95 -0.86 -12.61 17.16
CA ILE A 95 -0.09 -12.31 15.95
C ILE A 95 1.30 -11.81 16.37
N GLN A 96 2.33 -12.26 15.66
CA GLN A 96 3.68 -11.75 15.84
C GLN A 96 3.77 -10.30 15.36
N LEU A 97 4.23 -9.41 16.23
CA LEU A 97 4.43 -7.99 15.95
C LEU A 97 5.89 -7.60 16.17
N PHE A 98 6.49 -6.96 15.17
CA PHE A 98 7.72 -6.20 15.30
C PHE A 98 7.36 -4.74 15.60
N ASP A 99 7.27 -4.42 16.89
CA ASP A 99 6.96 -3.08 17.38
C ASP A 99 8.17 -2.13 17.26
N LEU A 100 8.02 -0.89 17.73
CA LEU A 100 9.08 0.13 17.68
C LEU A 100 10.37 -0.25 18.43
N ALA A 101 10.30 -1.17 19.38
CA ALA A 101 11.45 -1.62 20.18
C ALA A 101 12.11 -2.88 19.60
N SER A 102 11.46 -3.58 18.67
CA SER A 102 11.99 -4.78 18.03
C SER A 102 13.19 -4.44 17.14
N PRO A 103 14.32 -5.16 17.25
CA PRO A 103 15.44 -4.99 16.33
C PRO A 103 15.12 -5.45 14.89
N GLU A 104 14.09 -6.28 14.72
CA GLU A 104 13.58 -6.74 13.43
C GLU A 104 12.53 -5.81 12.81
N GLN A 105 12.21 -4.69 13.47
CA GLN A 105 11.26 -3.70 12.94
C GLN A 105 11.83 -3.03 11.68
N GLY A 106 10.98 -2.91 10.66
CA GLY A 106 11.32 -2.24 9.42
C GLY A 106 10.11 -2.08 8.51
N ILE A 107 10.37 -1.60 7.29
CA ILE A 107 9.35 -1.45 6.24
C ILE A 107 8.75 -2.83 5.94
N VAL A 108 7.42 -2.92 5.88
CA VAL A 108 6.68 -4.19 5.78
C VAL A 108 7.16 -5.11 4.65
N HIS A 109 7.49 -4.54 3.49
CA HIS A 109 7.96 -5.29 2.31
C HIS A 109 9.46 -5.64 2.34
N VAL A 110 10.18 -5.17 3.36
CA VAL A 110 11.61 -5.47 3.61
C VAL A 110 11.74 -6.52 4.70
N VAL A 111 10.97 -6.38 5.79
CA VAL A 111 10.95 -7.32 6.92
C VAL A 111 10.58 -8.74 6.48
N GLY A 112 9.57 -8.89 5.62
CA GLY A 112 9.13 -10.20 5.14
C GLY A 112 10.27 -11.02 4.48
N PRO A 113 10.99 -10.45 3.49
CA PRO A 113 12.17 -11.07 2.92
C PRO A 113 13.34 -11.27 3.88
N GLU A 114 13.71 -10.26 4.66
CA GLU A 114 14.88 -10.31 5.56
C GLU A 114 14.77 -11.43 6.60
N LEU A 115 13.56 -11.68 7.10
CA LEU A 115 13.29 -12.73 8.08
C LEU A 115 13.00 -14.10 7.44
N GLY A 116 13.06 -14.20 6.11
CA GLY A 116 12.73 -15.42 5.39
C GLY A 116 11.25 -15.81 5.45
N ALA A 117 10.36 -14.90 5.84
CA ALA A 117 8.92 -15.14 5.79
C ALA A 117 8.41 -15.20 4.33
N THR A 118 9.02 -14.40 3.45
CA THR A 118 8.75 -14.42 2.01
C THR A 118 9.51 -15.55 1.35
N GLN A 119 8.78 -16.50 0.74
CA GLN A 119 9.38 -17.63 0.05
C GLN A 119 8.80 -17.81 -1.37
N PRO A 120 9.55 -18.42 -2.30
CA PRO A 120 9.06 -18.69 -3.64
C PRO A 120 7.80 -19.54 -3.65
N GLY A 121 6.90 -19.23 -4.59
CA GLY A 121 5.67 -19.99 -4.80
C GLY A 121 4.51 -19.64 -3.87
N MET A 122 4.69 -18.71 -2.93
CA MET A 122 3.62 -18.27 -2.02
C MET A 122 2.60 -17.34 -2.69
N VAL A 123 1.39 -17.31 -2.14
CA VAL A 123 0.44 -16.20 -2.26
C VAL A 123 0.58 -15.29 -1.03
N ILE A 124 0.94 -14.02 -1.28
CA ILE A 124 1.25 -13.04 -0.22
C ILE A 124 0.32 -11.83 -0.38
N VAL A 125 -0.30 -11.40 0.72
CA VAL A 125 -1.19 -10.23 0.71
C VAL A 125 -0.83 -9.26 1.83
N CYS A 126 -1.07 -7.98 1.59
CA CYS A 126 -0.97 -6.93 2.60
C CYS A 126 -1.93 -5.80 2.28
N GLY A 127 -2.35 -5.06 3.30
CA GLY A 127 -3.11 -3.82 3.15
C GLY A 127 -2.32 -2.66 2.51
N ASP A 128 -1.28 -2.94 1.71
CA ASP A 128 -0.38 -1.96 1.10
C ASP A 128 -0.22 -2.21 -0.41
N SER A 129 -0.17 -1.15 -1.21
CA SER A 129 -0.14 -1.24 -2.67
C SER A 129 1.17 -1.80 -3.24
N HIS A 130 2.29 -1.71 -2.51
CA HIS A 130 3.62 -2.15 -2.94
C HIS A 130 3.94 -3.59 -2.57
N THR A 131 2.95 -4.37 -2.13
CA THR A 131 3.07 -5.81 -1.85
C THR A 131 3.63 -6.59 -3.06
N SER A 132 3.53 -6.05 -4.27
CA SER A 132 4.18 -6.60 -5.46
C SER A 132 5.70 -6.79 -5.29
N THR A 133 6.37 -6.07 -4.38
CA THR A 133 7.80 -6.27 -4.04
C THR A 133 8.15 -7.74 -3.81
N HIS A 134 7.30 -8.51 -3.15
CA HIS A 134 7.56 -9.93 -2.85
C HIS A 134 7.55 -10.81 -4.11
N GLY A 135 7.04 -10.32 -5.25
CA GLY A 135 7.15 -10.98 -6.55
C GLY A 135 8.59 -11.21 -7.00
N ALA A 136 9.56 -10.45 -6.48
CA ALA A 136 10.98 -10.66 -6.71
C ALA A 136 11.48 -12.05 -6.28
N PHE A 137 10.75 -12.71 -5.37
CA PHE A 137 11.03 -14.04 -4.85
C PHE A 137 10.26 -15.14 -5.60
N GLY A 138 9.52 -14.80 -6.65
CA GLY A 138 8.66 -15.76 -7.36
C GLY A 138 7.38 -16.11 -6.60
N ALA A 139 6.90 -15.20 -5.74
CA ALA A 139 5.59 -15.27 -5.10
C ALA A 139 4.54 -14.51 -5.93
N PHE A 140 3.27 -14.91 -5.81
CA PHE A 140 2.15 -14.09 -6.26
C PHE A 140 1.74 -13.16 -5.13
N ALA A 141 2.14 -11.89 -5.22
CA ALA A 141 2.00 -10.93 -4.13
C ALA A 141 1.20 -9.70 -4.55
N LEU A 142 0.18 -9.34 -3.76
CA LEU A 142 -0.76 -8.28 -4.13
C LEU A 142 -1.25 -7.47 -2.92
N GLY A 143 -1.44 -6.17 -3.16
CA GLY A 143 -2.09 -5.28 -2.21
C GLY A 143 -3.60 -5.51 -2.17
N ILE A 144 -4.18 -5.43 -0.98
CA ILE A 144 -5.60 -5.69 -0.74
C ILE A 144 -6.23 -4.55 0.08
N GLY A 145 -7.54 -4.36 -0.04
CA GLY A 145 -8.28 -3.35 0.73
C GLY A 145 -8.57 -3.78 2.17
N THR A 146 -8.96 -2.85 3.03
CA THR A 146 -9.28 -3.13 4.45
C THR A 146 -10.35 -4.21 4.63
N SER A 147 -11.39 -4.24 3.78
CA SER A 147 -12.41 -5.29 3.83
C SER A 147 -11.86 -6.68 3.47
N GLU A 148 -10.87 -6.73 2.57
CA GLU A 148 -10.19 -7.96 2.20
C GLU A 148 -9.20 -8.40 3.29
N VAL A 149 -8.55 -7.46 3.99
CA VAL A 149 -7.73 -7.75 5.18
C VAL A 149 -8.58 -8.49 6.22
N GLU A 150 -9.80 -8.00 6.53
CA GLU A 150 -10.72 -8.71 7.44
C GLU A 150 -11.06 -10.12 6.92
N HIS A 151 -11.34 -10.24 5.62
CA HIS A 151 -11.68 -11.51 5.00
C HIS A 151 -10.52 -12.54 5.12
N VAL A 152 -9.28 -12.11 4.85
CA VAL A 152 -8.09 -12.96 4.98
C VAL A 152 -7.86 -13.33 6.44
N LEU A 153 -7.96 -12.36 7.38
CA LEU A 153 -7.85 -12.66 8.81
C LEU A 153 -8.88 -13.72 9.25
N ALA A 154 -10.12 -13.64 8.76
CA ALA A 154 -11.20 -14.55 9.13
C ALA A 154 -11.10 -15.95 8.47
N THR A 155 -10.50 -16.05 7.28
CA THR A 155 -10.63 -17.27 6.43
C THR A 155 -9.31 -17.86 5.95
N GLN A 156 -8.21 -17.12 6.01
CA GLN A 156 -6.94 -17.38 5.33
C GLN A 156 -7.07 -17.52 3.79
N CYS A 157 -8.13 -16.98 3.22
CA CYS A 157 -8.37 -17.00 1.80
C CYS A 157 -8.67 -15.61 1.28
N ILE A 158 -8.57 -15.44 -0.04
CA ILE A 158 -9.00 -14.23 -0.74
C ILE A 158 -9.77 -14.59 -2.01
N VAL A 159 -10.75 -13.75 -2.37
CA VAL A 159 -11.57 -13.92 -3.56
C VAL A 159 -11.00 -13.05 -4.68
N LEU A 160 -10.53 -13.66 -5.77
CA LEU A 160 -9.89 -12.95 -6.88
C LEU A 160 -10.34 -13.48 -8.24
N SER A 161 -10.53 -12.57 -9.20
CA SER A 161 -10.56 -12.94 -10.62
C SER A 161 -9.14 -13.18 -11.12
N LYS A 162 -8.90 -14.28 -11.86
CA LYS A 162 -7.55 -14.59 -12.38
C LYS A 162 -7.05 -13.47 -13.29
N PRO A 163 -5.98 -12.73 -12.94
CA PRO A 163 -5.38 -11.76 -13.84
C PRO A 163 -4.78 -12.43 -15.07
N LYS A 164 -4.60 -11.66 -16.14
CA LYS A 164 -3.91 -12.14 -17.34
C LYS A 164 -2.40 -12.12 -17.15
N ASN A 165 -1.68 -12.93 -17.90
CA ASN A 165 -0.21 -12.87 -17.94
C ASN A 165 0.27 -11.75 -18.87
N LEU A 166 1.27 -10.97 -18.46
CA LEU A 166 2.01 -10.02 -19.30
C LEU A 166 3.51 -10.26 -19.15
N GLU A 167 4.21 -10.55 -20.25
CA GLU A 167 5.68 -10.70 -20.22
C GLU A 167 6.36 -9.35 -20.48
N ALA A 168 7.21 -8.93 -19.54
CA ALA A 168 8.16 -7.84 -19.73
C ALA A 168 9.57 -8.43 -19.96
N ARG A 169 9.89 -8.74 -21.22
CA ARG A 169 11.20 -9.27 -21.63
C ARG A 169 12.20 -8.13 -21.83
N ILE A 170 13.24 -8.06 -21.00
CA ILE A 170 14.26 -7.01 -21.01
C ILE A 170 15.62 -7.64 -21.25
N THR A 171 16.25 -7.29 -22.37
CA THR A 171 17.50 -7.91 -22.82
C THR A 171 18.66 -6.93 -22.89
N GLY A 172 19.89 -7.44 -22.81
CA GLY A 172 21.12 -6.67 -22.86
C GLY A 172 21.68 -6.35 -21.47
N ARG A 173 22.74 -5.54 -21.45
CA ARG A 173 23.44 -5.13 -20.21
C ARG A 173 23.18 -3.66 -19.92
N ARG A 174 22.98 -3.35 -18.63
CA ARG A 174 22.88 -1.97 -18.15
C ARG A 174 24.20 -1.23 -18.42
N GLY A 175 24.11 0.00 -18.91
CA GLY A 175 25.28 0.87 -19.07
C GLY A 175 25.83 1.32 -17.70
N PRO A 176 27.06 1.88 -17.64
CA PRO A 176 27.61 2.44 -16.42
C PRO A 176 26.65 3.48 -15.79
N GLY A 177 26.38 3.34 -14.50
CA GLY A 177 25.47 4.23 -13.76
C GLY A 177 23.97 3.93 -13.93
N VAL A 178 23.58 2.99 -14.79
CA VAL A 178 22.17 2.59 -14.97
C VAL A 178 21.79 1.51 -13.94
N THR A 179 20.78 1.79 -13.14
CA THR A 179 20.31 0.93 -12.04
C THR A 179 19.03 0.18 -12.39
N ALA A 180 18.59 -0.70 -11.49
CA ALA A 180 17.28 -1.34 -11.56
C ALA A 180 16.11 -0.34 -11.57
N LYS A 181 16.26 0.78 -10.85
CA LYS A 181 15.26 1.87 -10.80
C LYS A 181 15.05 2.49 -12.18
N ASP A 182 16.15 2.77 -12.89
CA ASP A 182 16.09 3.36 -14.23
C ASP A 182 15.44 2.39 -15.23
N LEU A 183 15.74 1.10 -15.11
CA LEU A 183 15.16 0.05 -15.93
C LEU A 183 13.63 -0.03 -15.76
N ILE A 184 13.13 -0.07 -14.52
CA ILE A 184 11.68 -0.15 -14.29
C ILE A 184 10.97 1.16 -14.64
N LEU A 185 11.57 2.32 -14.38
CA LEU A 185 11.04 3.61 -14.83
C LEU A 185 10.95 3.71 -16.35
N ALA A 186 11.96 3.21 -17.07
CA ALA A 186 11.93 3.16 -18.53
C ALA A 186 10.82 2.24 -19.06
N LEU A 187 10.57 1.10 -18.40
CA LEU A 187 9.45 0.23 -18.76
C LEU A 187 8.11 0.94 -18.51
N ILE A 188 7.91 1.54 -17.34
CA ILE A 188 6.68 2.28 -16.99
C ILE A 188 6.45 3.43 -17.98
N GLY A 189 7.49 4.16 -18.36
CA GLY A 189 7.40 5.21 -19.38
C GLY A 189 6.97 4.70 -20.76
N ARG A 190 7.24 3.42 -21.09
CA ARG A 190 6.82 2.80 -22.35
C ARG A 190 5.41 2.22 -22.32
N ILE A 191 5.04 1.51 -21.26
CA ILE A 191 3.72 0.85 -21.17
C ILE A 191 2.65 1.79 -20.62
N GLY A 192 3.06 2.91 -20.01
CA GLY A 192 2.17 3.81 -19.32
C GLY A 192 1.68 3.23 -17.99
N THR A 193 1.00 4.05 -17.21
CA THR A 193 0.70 3.73 -15.81
C THR A 193 -0.43 2.72 -15.68
N ALA A 194 -1.30 2.64 -16.69
CA ALA A 194 -2.33 1.61 -16.80
C ALA A 194 -1.90 0.44 -17.71
N GLY A 195 -0.64 0.41 -18.16
CA GLY A 195 -0.15 -0.55 -19.16
C GLY A 195 -0.23 -2.02 -18.73
N ALA A 196 -0.28 -2.27 -17.42
CA ALA A 196 -0.38 -3.60 -16.84
C ALA A 196 -1.69 -3.83 -16.08
N SER A 197 -2.69 -2.95 -16.22
CA SER A 197 -3.98 -3.11 -15.54
C SER A 197 -4.62 -4.46 -15.84
N GLY A 198 -5.00 -5.20 -14.80
CA GLY A 198 -5.59 -6.54 -14.92
C GLY A 198 -4.60 -7.65 -15.31
N HIS A 199 -3.29 -7.38 -15.23
CA HIS A 199 -2.25 -8.37 -15.54
C HIS A 199 -1.29 -8.58 -14.36
N VAL A 200 -0.70 -9.77 -14.32
CA VAL A 200 0.55 -10.04 -13.57
C VAL A 200 1.70 -9.90 -14.55
N ILE A 201 2.70 -9.09 -14.20
CA ILE A 201 3.90 -8.89 -15.01
C ILE A 201 4.94 -9.95 -14.65
N GLU A 202 5.36 -10.75 -15.63
CA GLU A 202 6.51 -11.65 -15.51
C GLU A 202 7.73 -10.98 -16.17
N TYR A 203 8.72 -10.62 -15.35
CA TYR A 203 9.95 -9.99 -15.80
C TYR A 203 10.96 -11.05 -16.26
N THR A 204 11.35 -11.01 -17.54
CA THR A 204 12.25 -12.02 -18.13
C THR A 204 13.40 -11.35 -18.89
N GLY A 205 14.38 -12.15 -19.32
CA GLY A 205 15.53 -11.68 -20.10
C GLY A 205 16.83 -11.59 -19.30
N ASP A 206 17.96 -11.46 -20.00
CA ASP A 206 19.31 -11.43 -19.41
C ASP A 206 19.55 -10.19 -18.53
N ALA A 207 18.91 -9.05 -18.85
CA ALA A 207 19.00 -7.85 -18.02
C ALA A 207 18.40 -8.08 -16.62
N ILE A 208 17.25 -8.77 -16.55
CA ILE A 208 16.58 -9.13 -15.29
C ILE A 208 17.38 -10.19 -14.53
N ARG A 209 17.90 -11.21 -15.23
CA ARG A 209 18.73 -12.27 -14.59
C ARG A 209 20.01 -11.71 -13.96
N GLY A 210 20.58 -10.66 -14.54
CA GLY A 210 21.74 -9.96 -14.03
C GLY A 210 21.48 -9.00 -12.87
N LEU A 211 20.25 -8.90 -12.35
CA LEU A 211 19.92 -8.09 -11.17
C LEU A 211 20.21 -8.86 -9.87
N SER A 212 20.70 -8.14 -8.84
CA SER A 212 20.69 -8.62 -7.44
C SER A 212 19.26 -8.80 -6.92
N MET A 213 19.09 -9.35 -5.71
CA MET A 213 17.75 -9.50 -5.13
C MET A 213 17.11 -8.15 -4.79
N GLU A 214 17.87 -7.21 -4.24
CA GLU A 214 17.42 -5.85 -3.92
C GLU A 214 17.04 -5.09 -5.19
N GLU A 215 17.80 -5.30 -6.27
CA GLU A 215 17.48 -4.77 -7.59
C GLU A 215 16.19 -5.38 -8.16
N ARG A 216 15.94 -6.68 -7.98
CA ARG A 216 14.66 -7.31 -8.37
C ARG A 216 13.49 -6.81 -7.52
N MET A 217 13.69 -6.65 -6.22
CA MET A 217 12.71 -6.05 -5.31
C MET A 217 12.36 -4.64 -5.77
N THR A 218 13.34 -3.84 -6.22
CA THR A 218 13.10 -2.51 -6.80
C THR A 218 12.21 -2.57 -8.04
N VAL A 219 12.45 -3.53 -8.94
CA VAL A 219 11.63 -3.73 -10.16
C VAL A 219 10.20 -4.13 -9.78
N CYS A 220 10.03 -5.13 -8.92
CA CYS A 220 8.72 -5.63 -8.52
C CYS A 220 7.95 -4.65 -7.62
N ASN A 221 8.64 -3.83 -6.81
CA ASN A 221 8.03 -2.78 -6.00
C ASN A 221 7.25 -1.78 -6.86
N MET A 222 7.78 -1.45 -8.04
CA MET A 222 7.15 -0.50 -8.96
C MET A 222 6.23 -1.17 -9.99
N SER A 223 5.87 -2.44 -9.80
CA SER A 223 4.77 -3.06 -10.55
C SER A 223 3.41 -2.53 -10.07
N SER A 224 3.35 -1.93 -8.88
CA SER A 224 2.25 -1.06 -8.48
C SER A 224 2.34 0.23 -9.32
N SER A 225 1.31 0.50 -10.11
CA SER A 225 1.33 1.58 -11.09
C SER A 225 1.52 2.95 -10.43
N VAL A 226 2.68 3.59 -10.64
CA VAL A 226 2.89 5.00 -10.26
C VAL A 226 2.99 5.84 -11.51
N ARG A 227 2.07 6.80 -11.66
CA ARG A 227 2.21 7.88 -12.65
C ARG A 227 3.19 8.92 -12.14
N VAL A 228 4.37 8.95 -12.76
CA VAL A 228 5.30 10.06 -12.62
C VAL A 228 4.76 11.19 -13.48
N TYR A 229 4.26 12.25 -12.82
CA TYR A 229 3.88 13.48 -13.48
C TYR A 229 5.08 14.45 -13.43
N TYR A 230 5.42 15.03 -14.57
CA TYR A 230 6.35 16.15 -14.65
C TYR A 230 5.59 17.47 -14.56
N GLU A 231 6.29 18.59 -14.33
CA GLU A 231 5.68 19.93 -14.30
C GLU A 231 4.90 20.22 -15.59
N ALA A 232 5.42 19.75 -16.73
CA ALA A 232 4.76 19.87 -18.03
C ALA A 232 3.46 19.05 -18.16
N ASP A 233 3.28 18.00 -17.35
CA ASP A 233 2.05 17.19 -17.32
C ASP A 233 0.95 17.84 -16.47
N THR A 234 1.26 18.95 -15.78
CA THR A 234 0.34 19.64 -14.87
C THR A 234 -0.20 20.91 -15.52
N ASP A 235 -1.50 20.95 -15.78
CA ASP A 235 -2.17 22.18 -16.21
C ASP A 235 -2.42 23.09 -15.00
N ARG A 236 -1.44 23.95 -14.69
CA ARG A 236 -1.56 24.98 -13.63
C ARG A 236 -2.73 25.95 -13.86
N ALA A 237 -3.27 26.07 -15.06
CA ALA A 237 -4.49 26.87 -15.27
C ALA A 237 -5.70 26.29 -14.52
N ARG A 238 -5.71 24.98 -14.22
CA ARG A 238 -6.76 24.36 -13.41
C ARG A 238 -6.71 24.72 -11.93
N LEU A 239 -5.55 25.17 -11.43
CA LEU A 239 -5.39 25.60 -10.03
C LEU A 239 -5.66 27.09 -9.84
N ARG A 240 -5.50 27.89 -10.90
CA ARG A 240 -5.69 29.35 -10.86
C ARG A 240 -7.14 29.71 -10.65
N ASP A 241 -7.37 30.70 -9.79
CA ASP A 241 -8.66 31.32 -9.48
C ASP A 241 -9.74 30.37 -8.96
N ARG A 242 -9.39 29.13 -8.62
CA ARG A 242 -10.29 28.14 -8.01
C ARG A 242 -10.07 28.01 -6.52
N VAL A 243 -11.14 27.68 -5.83
CA VAL A 243 -11.16 27.35 -4.41
C VAL A 243 -11.31 25.84 -4.23
N PHE A 244 -10.34 25.23 -3.54
CA PHE A 244 -10.29 23.78 -3.28
C PHE A 244 -10.77 23.49 -1.86
N ALA A 245 -11.79 22.65 -1.70
CA ALA A 245 -12.20 22.11 -0.42
C ALA A 245 -11.47 20.80 -0.13
N ILE A 246 -10.72 20.75 0.96
CA ILE A 246 -10.23 19.48 1.51
C ILE A 246 -11.16 19.06 2.66
N ILE A 247 -11.87 17.94 2.48
CA ILE A 247 -12.78 17.42 3.50
C ILE A 247 -12.03 16.47 4.42
N GLY A 248 -11.88 16.88 5.68
CA GLY A 248 -11.06 16.16 6.65
C GLY A 248 -9.62 16.67 6.71
N TYR A 249 -9.02 16.60 7.91
CA TYR A 249 -7.69 17.13 8.20
C TYR A 249 -6.95 16.20 9.17
N GLY A 250 -6.83 14.93 8.74
CA GLY A 250 -5.88 13.96 9.27
C GLY A 250 -4.58 13.97 8.44
N SER A 251 -3.73 12.96 8.55
CA SER A 251 -2.41 12.92 7.88
C SER A 251 -2.46 13.27 6.38
N GLN A 252 -3.38 12.66 5.63
CA GLN A 252 -3.54 12.90 4.18
C GLN A 252 -4.15 14.29 3.88
N GLY A 253 -5.19 14.68 4.63
CA GLY A 253 -5.86 15.98 4.43
C GLY A 253 -4.95 17.16 4.77
N HIS A 254 -4.13 17.02 5.82
CA HIS A 254 -3.11 17.99 6.20
C HIS A 254 -2.08 18.16 5.09
N ALA A 255 -1.47 17.06 4.62
CA ALA A 255 -0.47 17.12 3.54
C ALA A 255 -1.04 17.73 2.25
N HIS A 256 -2.25 17.31 1.83
CA HIS A 256 -2.88 17.86 0.63
C HIS A 256 -3.19 19.35 0.73
N ALA A 257 -3.73 19.81 1.87
CA ALA A 257 -4.08 21.21 2.05
C ALA A 257 -2.85 22.12 2.05
N GLN A 258 -1.77 21.71 2.73
CA GLN A 258 -0.51 22.45 2.75
C GLN A 258 0.11 22.50 1.34
N ASN A 259 0.22 21.36 0.66
CA ASN A 259 0.82 21.30 -0.68
C ASN A 259 0.06 22.13 -1.71
N LEU A 260 -1.28 22.11 -1.69
CA LEU A 260 -2.09 22.92 -2.60
C LEU A 260 -1.93 24.42 -2.32
N ARG A 261 -1.93 24.82 -1.05
CA ARG A 261 -1.73 26.21 -0.64
C ARG A 261 -0.33 26.70 -1.03
N ASP A 262 0.70 25.92 -0.76
CA ASP A 262 2.09 26.25 -1.08
C ASP A 262 2.31 26.28 -2.61
N SER A 263 1.49 25.54 -3.37
CA SER A 263 1.40 25.62 -4.83
C SER A 263 0.59 26.84 -5.34
N GLY A 264 0.15 27.72 -4.45
CA GLY A 264 -0.57 28.95 -4.76
C GLY A 264 -2.08 28.80 -4.96
N ALA A 265 -2.67 27.63 -4.66
CA ALA A 265 -4.11 27.44 -4.73
C ALA A 265 -4.81 28.04 -3.50
N ARG A 266 -6.06 28.48 -3.67
CA ARG A 266 -6.92 28.87 -2.53
C ARG A 266 -7.51 27.61 -1.93
N VAL A 267 -7.14 27.31 -0.69
CA VAL A 267 -7.56 26.08 0.00
C VAL A 267 -8.47 26.42 1.17
N LEU A 268 -9.59 25.72 1.26
CA LEU A 268 -10.47 25.70 2.41
C LEU A 268 -10.59 24.26 2.94
N VAL A 269 -10.77 24.11 4.25
CA VAL A 269 -10.86 22.79 4.88
C VAL A 269 -12.24 22.61 5.48
N GLY A 270 -12.95 21.59 5.04
CA GLY A 270 -14.26 21.20 5.54
C GLY A 270 -14.12 20.26 6.74
N LEU A 271 -14.52 20.72 7.92
CA LEU A 271 -14.42 19.94 9.17
C LEU A 271 -15.68 19.99 10.00
N ARG A 272 -15.81 19.04 10.93
CA ARG A 272 -16.85 19.11 11.97
C ARG A 272 -16.47 20.22 12.98
N PRO A 273 -17.37 21.17 13.27
CA PRO A 273 -17.11 22.25 14.23
C PRO A 273 -16.59 21.73 15.57
N GLY A 274 -15.57 22.39 16.12
CA GLY A 274 -15.05 22.13 17.47
C GLY A 274 -14.12 20.91 17.62
N GLY A 275 -13.83 20.17 16.54
CA GLY A 275 -12.92 19.03 16.58
C GLY A 275 -11.43 19.41 16.74
N ALA A 276 -10.59 18.46 17.17
CA ALA A 276 -9.13 18.69 17.29
C ALA A 276 -8.50 19.10 15.95
N SER A 277 -8.87 18.42 14.86
CA SER A 277 -8.45 18.76 13.50
C SER A 277 -8.89 20.17 13.06
N TRP A 278 -10.01 20.68 13.57
CA TRP A 278 -10.46 22.05 13.28
C TRP A 278 -9.48 23.05 13.85
N LYS A 279 -9.11 22.88 15.12
CA LYS A 279 -8.14 23.76 15.79
C LYS A 279 -6.79 23.71 15.07
N GLN A 280 -6.34 22.50 14.70
CA GLN A 280 -5.06 22.34 13.99
C GLN A 280 -5.06 23.04 12.63
N ALA A 281 -6.09 22.85 11.80
CA ALA A 281 -6.16 23.50 10.49
C ALA A 281 -6.16 25.04 10.59
N VAL A 282 -6.80 25.61 11.62
CA VAL A 282 -6.75 27.05 11.88
C VAL A 282 -5.34 27.50 12.30
N VAL A 283 -4.68 26.75 13.18
CA VAL A 283 -3.28 27.02 13.60
C VAL A 283 -2.34 26.99 12.40
N ASP A 284 -2.56 26.05 11.48
CA ASP A 284 -1.77 25.93 10.25
C ASP A 284 -2.09 27.02 9.22
N GLY A 285 -2.97 27.98 9.54
CA GLY A 285 -3.28 29.15 8.72
C GLY A 285 -4.25 28.89 7.57
N LEU A 286 -5.08 27.83 7.65
CA LEU A 286 -6.08 27.51 6.64
C LEU A 286 -7.45 28.07 7.00
N GLU A 287 -8.23 28.39 5.97
CA GLU A 287 -9.64 28.73 6.15
C GLU A 287 -10.42 27.44 6.46
N VAL A 288 -11.14 27.40 7.59
CA VAL A 288 -11.90 26.21 8.02
C VAL A 288 -13.38 26.53 8.08
N ARG A 289 -14.21 25.66 7.50
CA ARG A 289 -15.67 25.79 7.50
C ARG A 289 -16.33 24.45 7.88
N PRO A 290 -17.60 24.46 8.31
CA PRO A 290 -18.40 23.24 8.36
C PRO A 290 -18.37 22.53 7.00
N VAL A 291 -18.37 21.19 6.99
CA VAL A 291 -18.23 20.38 5.76
C VAL A 291 -19.19 20.81 4.64
N ALA A 292 -20.45 21.09 4.97
CA ALA A 292 -21.44 21.53 3.99
C ALA A 292 -21.09 22.89 3.38
N ASP A 293 -20.68 23.85 4.20
CA ASP A 293 -20.34 25.21 3.77
C ASP A 293 -19.03 25.25 2.98
N ALA A 294 -18.07 24.38 3.35
CA ALA A 294 -16.84 24.16 2.61
C ALA A 294 -17.14 23.62 1.20
N ALA A 295 -17.95 22.55 1.12
CA ALA A 295 -18.36 21.97 -0.15
C ALA A 295 -19.11 22.96 -1.04
N GLN A 296 -19.95 23.82 -0.44
CA GLN A 296 -20.70 24.84 -1.19
C GLN A 296 -19.82 25.99 -1.70
N ALA A 297 -18.77 26.34 -0.98
CA ALA A 297 -17.90 27.47 -1.29
C ALA A 297 -16.72 27.13 -2.21
N ALA A 298 -16.53 25.85 -2.54
CA ALA A 298 -15.42 25.38 -3.35
C ALA A 298 -15.82 25.10 -4.80
N ASP A 299 -14.91 25.38 -5.72
CA ASP A 299 -15.02 24.99 -7.12
C ASP A 299 -14.62 23.52 -7.33
N VAL A 300 -13.81 22.98 -6.43
CA VAL A 300 -13.29 21.60 -6.44
C VAL A 300 -13.29 21.06 -5.02
N ILE A 301 -13.82 19.85 -4.83
CA ILE A 301 -13.82 19.10 -3.56
C ILE A 301 -12.95 17.86 -3.72
#